data_AF-A0A8S0TYH5-F1
#
_entry.id   AF-A0A8S0TYH5-F1
#
_cell.length_a   1.000
_cell.length_b   1.000
_cell.length_c   1.000
_cell.angle_alpha   90.00
_cell.angle_beta   90.00
_cell.angle_gamma   90.00
#
_symmetry.space_group_name_H-M   'P 1'
#
loop_
_entity.id
_entity.type
_entity.pdbx_description
1 polymer ?
#
loop_
_entity_poly.entity_id
_entity_poly.type
_entity_poly.pdbx_seq_one_letter_code
_entity_poly.pdbx_strand_id
1 'polypeptide(L)'
;MVANAGDCRAVLCGKGEAIDMSQDHRSNYASERKRVEELGGFIDDGYLNGVLSVTLALGDWDMKLPRGSPCRARISSNCSDRE
;
A
#
# COMPACT_ATOMS: atom_id res chain seq x y z
N MET A 1 2.54 -19.39 9.44
CA MET A 1 1.85 -18.09 9.35
C MET A 1 2.37 -17.35 8.13
N VAL A 2 1.50 -16.61 7.44
CA VAL A 2 1.86 -15.77 6.28
C VAL A 2 1.65 -14.31 6.68
N ALA A 3 2.62 -13.46 6.38
CA ALA A 3 2.49 -12.01 6.47
C ALA A 3 2.34 -11.47 5.05
N ASN A 4 1.28 -10.70 4.79
CA ASN A 4 1.06 -10.04 3.50
C ASN A 4 1.11 -8.53 3.66
N ALA A 5 1.83 -7.87 2.76
CA ALA A 5 1.95 -6.42 2.73
C ALA A 5 1.78 -5.91 1.30
N GLY A 6 0.52 -5.77 0.87
CA GLY A 6 0.15 -5.24 -0.45
C GLY A 6 -1.04 -5.98 -1.05
N ASP A 7 -1.08 -5.99 -2.38
CA ASP A 7 -2.10 -6.66 -3.22
C ASP A 7 -1.70 -8.07 -3.65
N CYS A 8 -0.52 -8.54 -3.22
CA CYS A 8 -0.06 -9.90 -3.46
C CYS A 8 -0.95 -10.91 -2.73
N ARG A 9 -1.10 -12.10 -3.34
CA ARG A 9 -1.87 -13.22 -2.77
C ARG A 9 -1.03 -14.48 -2.67
N ALA A 10 -1.03 -15.10 -1.49
CA ALA A 10 -0.47 -16.42 -1.25
C ALA A 10 -1.62 -17.45 -1.18
N VAL A 11 -1.48 -18.51 -1.98
CA VAL A 11 -2.42 -19.65 -2.01
C VAL A 11 -1.65 -20.95 -1.84
N LEU A 12 -2.24 -21.91 -1.15
CA LEU A 12 -1.71 -23.26 -0.96
C LEU A 12 -2.61 -24.28 -1.64
N CYS A 13 -2.05 -25.11 -2.50
CA CYS A 13 -2.77 -26.22 -3.09
C CYS A 13 -2.53 -27.49 -2.28
N GLY A 14 -3.60 -28.12 -1.80
CA GLY A 14 -3.56 -29.38 -1.08
C GLY A 14 -4.74 -30.27 -1.47
N LYS A 15 -4.47 -31.54 -1.83
CA LYS A 15 -5.49 -32.52 -2.24
C LYS A 15 -6.41 -32.05 -3.39
N GLY A 16 -5.89 -31.19 -4.27
CA GLY A 16 -6.66 -30.63 -5.40
C GLY A 16 -7.52 -29.42 -5.05
N GLU A 17 -7.45 -28.92 -3.82
CA GLU A 17 -8.13 -27.71 -3.36
C GLU A 17 -7.14 -26.56 -3.18
N ALA A 18 -7.53 -25.36 -3.61
CA ALA A 18 -6.76 -24.13 -3.39
C ALA A 18 -7.27 -23.45 -2.12
N ILE A 19 -6.37 -23.29 -1.14
CA ILE A 19 -6.64 -22.65 0.15
C ILE A 19 -5.95 -21.29 0.17
N ASP A 20 -6.73 -20.21 0.28
CA ASP A 20 -6.19 -18.87 0.43
C ASP A 20 -5.44 -18.74 1.78
N MET A 21 -4.17 -18.35 1.71
CA MET A 21 -3.31 -18.21 2.89
C MET A 21 -3.06 -16.75 3.29
N SER A 22 -3.42 -15.79 2.45
CA SER A 22 -3.34 -14.35 2.73
C SER A 22 -4.62 -13.63 2.37
N GLN A 23 -4.85 -12.48 2.99
CA GLN A 23 -5.88 -11.52 2.56
C GLN A 23 -5.21 -10.37 1.81
N ASP A 24 -5.76 -10.01 0.66
CA ASP A 24 -5.26 -8.88 -0.15
C ASP A 24 -5.66 -7.56 0.52
N HIS A 25 -4.75 -6.58 0.56
CA HIS A 25 -5.05 -5.23 1.02
C HIS A 25 -5.22 -4.28 -0.17
N ARG A 26 -6.42 -4.31 -0.76
CA ARG A 26 -6.84 -3.39 -1.83
C ARG A 26 -7.58 -2.17 -1.27
N SER A 27 -7.41 -1.04 -1.94
CA SER A 27 -8.11 0.23 -1.68
C SER A 27 -9.64 0.13 -1.69
N ASN A 28 -10.17 -0.85 -2.42
CA ASN A 28 -11.61 -1.07 -2.56
C ASN A 28 -12.24 -1.79 -1.34
N TYR A 29 -11.42 -2.32 -0.42
CA TYR A 29 -11.95 -2.97 0.78
C TYR A 29 -12.40 -1.94 1.82
N ALA A 30 -13.62 -2.12 2.33
CA ALA A 30 -14.22 -1.19 3.29
C ALA A 30 -13.41 -1.04 4.59
N SER A 31 -12.72 -2.10 5.03
CA SER A 31 -11.82 -2.07 6.19
C SER A 31 -10.60 -1.18 5.95
N GLU A 32 -9.96 -1.32 4.80
CA GLU A 32 -8.80 -0.52 4.43
C GLU A 32 -9.17 0.93 4.16
N ARG A 33 -10.31 1.19 3.54
CA ARG A 33 -10.83 2.55 3.37
C ARG A 33 -11.08 3.24 4.70
N LYS A 34 -11.72 2.54 5.65
CA LYS A 34 -11.96 3.09 7.00
C LYS A 34 -10.64 3.40 7.72
N ARG A 35 -9.64 2.52 7.62
CA ARG A 35 -8.30 2.75 8.20
C ARG A 35 -7.61 3.96 7.59
N VAL A 36 -7.70 4.12 6.27
CA VAL A 36 -7.15 5.27 5.55
C VAL A 36 -7.82 6.58 5.98
N GLU A 37 -9.15 6.59 6.08
CA GLU A 37 -9.93 7.75 6.53
C GLU A 37 -9.61 8.12 7.98
N GLU A 38 -9.45 7.15 8.88
CA GLU A 38 -9.04 7.36 10.28
C GLU A 38 -7.64 7.99 10.40
N LEU A 39 -6.74 7.67 9.46
CA LEU A 39 -5.40 8.25 9.38
C LEU A 39 -5.36 9.60 8.63
N GLY A 40 -6.51 10.11 8.17
CA GLY A 40 -6.63 11.38 7.47
C GLY A 40 -6.24 11.34 5.99
N GLY A 41 -6.17 10.14 5.40
CA GLY A 41 -6.09 9.93 3.96
C GLY A 41 -7.46 9.76 3.32
N PHE A 42 -7.52 9.76 1.99
CA PHE A 42 -8.75 9.47 1.23
C PHE A 42 -8.43 8.53 0.08
N ILE A 43 -9.45 7.85 -0.45
CA ILE A 43 -9.33 6.99 -1.63
C ILE A 43 -10.17 7.61 -2.74
N ASP A 44 -9.56 7.90 -3.88
CA ASP A 44 -10.21 8.46 -5.06
C ASP A 44 -9.91 7.58 -6.28
N ASP A 45 -10.95 7.15 -6.98
CA ASP A 45 -10.90 6.21 -8.12
C ASP A 45 -10.00 4.96 -7.91
N GLY A 46 -9.97 4.43 -6.68
CA GLY A 46 -9.14 3.28 -6.31
C GLY A 46 -7.69 3.61 -5.93
N TYR A 47 -7.30 4.89 -5.93
CA TYR A 47 -5.99 5.36 -5.49
C TYR A 47 -6.04 6.04 -4.12
N LEU A 48 -5.19 5.58 -3.20
CA LEU A 48 -4.87 6.24 -1.95
C LEU A 48 -4.24 7.61 -2.23
N ASN A 49 -4.90 8.65 -1.73
CA ASN A 49 -4.56 10.07 -1.91
C ASN A 49 -4.34 10.47 -3.38
N GLY A 50 -4.92 9.73 -4.34
CA GLY A 50 -4.71 9.94 -5.77
C GLY A 50 -3.33 9.54 -6.30
N VAL A 51 -2.51 8.82 -5.52
CA VAL A 51 -1.11 8.51 -5.87
C VAL A 51 -0.83 7.00 -5.87
N LEU A 52 -1.37 6.23 -4.92
CA LEU A 52 -0.98 4.82 -4.73
C LEU A 52 -2.17 3.88 -4.85
N SER A 53 -2.07 2.80 -5.63
CA SER A 53 -3.15 1.82 -5.83
C SER A 53 -3.30 0.80 -4.68
N VAL A 54 -2.39 0.82 -3.69
CA VAL A 54 -2.39 -0.06 -2.51
C VAL A 54 -2.49 0.75 -1.21
N THR A 55 -3.11 0.16 -0.19
CA THR A 55 -3.30 0.80 1.12
C THR A 55 -2.23 0.43 2.14
N LEU A 56 -1.41 -0.56 1.82
CA LEU A 56 -0.36 -1.06 2.70
C LEU A 56 0.89 -1.41 1.91
N ALA A 57 1.91 -0.57 2.02
CA ALA A 57 3.23 -0.78 1.43
C ALA A 57 4.34 -0.37 2.41
N LEU A 58 5.51 -0.97 2.27
CA LEU A 58 6.75 -0.53 2.93
C LEU A 58 7.42 0.47 2.00
N GLY A 59 7.92 1.61 2.50
CA GLY A 59 8.54 2.61 1.62
C GLY A 59 7.89 3.99 1.62
N ASP A 60 6.59 4.09 1.89
CA ASP A 60 5.87 5.36 1.68
C ASP A 60 5.95 6.29 2.90
N TRP A 61 7.15 6.77 3.22
CA TRP A 61 7.38 7.68 4.35
C TRP A 61 6.57 8.98 4.22
N ASP A 62 6.42 9.51 3.01
CA ASP A 62 5.64 10.72 2.75
C ASP A 62 4.14 10.58 3.08
N MET A 63 3.60 9.35 3.06
CA MET A 63 2.21 9.06 3.42
C MET A 63 2.04 8.55 4.86
N LYS A 64 3.11 8.12 5.51
CA LYS A 64 3.08 7.55 6.87
C LYS A 64 3.31 8.57 7.96
N LEU A 65 3.84 9.73 7.62
CA LEU A 65 4.24 10.71 8.62
C LEU A 65 3.23 11.86 8.73
N PRO A 66 2.95 12.35 9.95
CA PRO A 66 2.14 13.55 10.14
C PRO A 66 2.79 14.73 9.41
N ARG A 67 1.94 15.61 8.84
CA ARG A 67 2.37 16.83 8.14
C ARG A 67 3.34 17.61 9.05
N GLY A 68 4.61 17.73 8.65
CA GLY A 68 5.65 18.43 9.43
C GLY A 68 6.74 17.54 10.05
N SER A 69 6.73 16.23 9.81
CA SER A 69 7.83 15.34 10.18
C SER A 69 9.11 15.59 9.34
N PRO A 70 10.32 15.31 9.87
CA PRO A 70 11.58 15.72 9.23
C PRO A 70 11.99 14.81 8.06
N CYS A 71 11.35 13.65 7.90
CA CYS A 71 11.73 12.67 6.90
C CYS A 71 10.98 12.91 5.57
N ARG A 72 10.92 14.16 5.11
CA ARG A 72 10.59 14.46 3.72
C ARG A 72 11.84 14.13 2.91
N ALA A 73 11.94 12.90 2.43
CA ALA A 73 12.95 12.55 1.44
C ALA A 73 12.66 13.41 0.20
N ARG A 74 13.35 14.55 0.10
CA ARG A 74 13.48 15.28 -1.17
C ARG A 74 14.14 14.29 -2.13
N ILE A 75 13.34 13.56 -2.90
CA ILE A 75 13.83 13.01 -4.16
C ILE A 75 14.10 14.25 -5.00
N SER A 76 15.33 14.75 -4.92
CA SER A 76 15.84 15.68 -5.90
C SER A 76 15.72 14.97 -7.24
N SER A 77 14.75 15.41 -8.03
CA SER A 77 14.73 15.25 -9.47
C SER A 77 16.08 15.71 -9.99
N ASN A 78 16.99 14.77 -10.20
CA ASN A 78 18.09 14.84 -11.14
C ASN A 78 18.44 13.41 -11.50
N CYS A 79 17.52 12.75 -12.20
CA CYS A 79 17.90 11.66 -13.07
C CYS A 79 18.58 12.32 -14.28
N SER A 80 19.90 12.49 -14.20
CA SER A 80 20.75 12.80 -15.33
C SER A 80 21.57 11.56 -15.63
N ASP A 81 20.90 10.50 -16.06
CA ASP A 81 21.56 9.41 -16.78
C ASP A 81 21.95 9.98 -18.15
N ARG A 82 23.21 10.41 -18.22
CA ARG A 82 23.88 10.84 -19.44
C ARG A 82 24.68 9.61 -19.91
N GLU A 83 24.25 9.07 -21.05
CA GLU A 83 24.89 8.06 -21.94
C GLU A 83 25.57 6.84 -21.31
#